data_AF-A0AA36FBB9-F1
#
_entry.id   AF-A0AA36FBB9-F1
#
_cell.length_a   1.000
_cell.length_b   1.000
_cell.length_c   1.000
_cell.angle_alpha   90.00
_cell.angle_beta   90.00
_cell.angle_gamma   90.00
#
_symmetry.space_group_name_H-M   'P 1'
#
loop_
_entity.id
_entity.type
_entity.pdbx_description
1 polymer ?
#
loop_
_entity_poly.entity_id
_entity_poly.type
_entity_poly.pdbx_seq_one_letter_code
_entity_poly.pdbx_strand_id
1 'polypeptide(L)'
;MLARQNTSSNLWKLTDSMKSEFSETKRDFPTSKDEDFLSDDQQERFLMYLQWVWHCRNHTEYTKTVKTNIPQDIDISNELLEKSAAGDVQEVARLLRDGVTTDAQNENGWTALMFAVKNGHDKVIDMLLENGCRSDLQTNGGHTAADIAKIWSRKRIASILSNESSSPRSSISNESNKPLIENLEKKHVSFNVLQRCSDKRKDLLWLDTKKKDASTQFLLFSDLQIYVSPEKQSNDDTPQRHQLIAASYKDIDFFLNEEKSLNIFLGTEPLQTKNEQSKKDRAWFAIDVSSMDKDKLESILPNGHFVSPFPAFLNLNEYERCIFSEACSLILWHMDHQFCPTCGCRTIPEDAGLKRECTNGKCLSRSGLLNTNYPRVDPNVVVLVVNSSQTHCLMGLKKNFPSNMFFCVSGYIEPGESIEDACTREILEQVSLDVVKVEYHSSQPWPYPVVLLVGCTVHVATEVVKVNEEELKDATWFHFSEAELMIKGKHEDGYKVPSKQTLTYQLLDSWLETHRDEAYVLKHRIGNIAVIHCAFVFNRLEISWASAADMVLQIVA
;
A
#
# COMPACT_ATOMS: atom_id res chain seq x y z
N MET A 1 -32.54 29.27 -20.29
CA MET A 1 -33.94 28.89 -20.57
C MET A 1 -34.00 28.37 -22.00
N LEU A 2 -34.41 27.10 -22.17
CA LEU A 2 -34.80 26.44 -23.43
C LEU A 2 -33.80 26.40 -24.60
N ALA A 3 -32.99 25.32 -24.63
CA ALA A 3 -32.80 24.51 -25.83
C ALA A 3 -32.29 23.10 -25.45
N ARG A 4 -33.06 22.38 -24.62
CA ARG A 4 -33.17 20.93 -24.78
C ARG A 4 -34.04 20.72 -26.01
N GLN A 5 -33.46 20.42 -27.16
CA GLN A 5 -34.07 19.62 -28.24
C GLN A 5 -33.10 19.51 -29.43
N ASN A 6 -33.00 18.29 -29.97
CA ASN A 6 -32.39 17.93 -31.27
C ASN A 6 -30.88 17.70 -31.40
N THR A 7 -30.24 16.99 -30.46
CA THR A 7 -29.00 16.26 -30.81
C THR A 7 -29.28 14.87 -31.39
N SER A 8 -30.41 14.23 -31.09
CA SER A 8 -30.74 12.92 -31.66
C SER A 8 -30.97 12.98 -33.19
N SER A 9 -31.75 13.94 -33.69
CA SER A 9 -32.10 14.00 -35.12
C SER A 9 -30.92 14.24 -36.06
N ASN A 10 -29.86 14.92 -35.61
CA ASN A 10 -28.66 15.16 -36.43
C ASN A 10 -27.70 13.97 -36.38
N LEU A 11 -27.63 13.26 -35.24
CA LEU A 11 -26.90 12.01 -35.10
C LEU A 11 -27.50 10.88 -35.95
N TRP A 12 -28.83 10.78 -36.03
CA TRP A 12 -29.47 9.77 -36.88
C TRP A 12 -29.21 9.99 -38.38
N LYS A 13 -29.19 11.25 -38.84
CA LYS A 13 -28.83 11.60 -40.21
C LYS A 13 -27.35 11.32 -40.52
N LEU A 14 -26.44 11.56 -39.57
CA LEU A 14 -25.05 11.12 -39.67
C LEU A 14 -24.93 9.60 -39.74
N THR A 15 -25.68 8.84 -38.92
CA THR A 15 -25.63 7.38 -38.94
C THR A 15 -26.23 6.75 -40.19
N ASP A 16 -27.25 7.35 -40.82
CA ASP A 16 -27.82 6.83 -42.06
C ASP A 16 -26.96 7.21 -43.28
N SER A 17 -26.32 8.40 -43.27
CA SER A 17 -25.30 8.77 -44.25
C SER A 17 -24.08 7.85 -44.17
N MET A 18 -23.60 7.56 -42.94
CA MET A 18 -22.49 6.65 -42.72
C MET A 18 -22.86 5.20 -43.08
N LYS A 19 -24.07 4.72 -42.76
CA LYS A 19 -24.54 3.38 -43.20
C LYS A 19 -24.60 3.25 -44.72
N SER A 20 -24.97 4.32 -45.43
CA SER A 20 -24.97 4.39 -46.89
C SER A 20 -23.53 4.29 -47.44
N GLU A 21 -22.60 5.09 -46.93
CA GLU A 21 -21.17 5.02 -47.28
C GLU A 21 -20.54 3.66 -46.92
N PHE A 22 -20.97 3.02 -45.82
CA PHE A 22 -20.50 1.70 -45.39
C PHE A 22 -21.05 0.53 -46.22
N SER A 23 -22.26 0.70 -46.77
CA SER A 23 -22.87 -0.22 -47.73
C SER A 23 -22.10 -0.21 -49.06
N GLU A 24 -21.62 0.97 -49.48
CA GLU A 24 -20.83 1.13 -50.71
C GLU A 24 -19.38 0.65 -50.54
N THR A 25 -18.71 0.99 -49.43
CA THR A 25 -17.32 0.55 -49.16
C THR A 25 -17.15 -0.95 -48.93
N LYS A 26 -18.22 -1.69 -48.62
CA LYS A 26 -18.21 -3.16 -48.58
C LYS A 26 -17.82 -3.81 -49.92
N ARG A 27 -17.91 -3.07 -51.03
CA ARG A 27 -17.51 -3.54 -52.37
C ARG A 27 -16.04 -3.29 -52.70
N ASP A 28 -15.34 -2.46 -51.93
CA ASP A 28 -14.00 -1.99 -52.27
C ASP A 28 -12.87 -2.66 -51.45
N PHE A 29 -13.18 -3.68 -50.65
CA PHE A 29 -12.16 -4.50 -50.01
C PHE A 29 -11.70 -5.61 -50.95
N PRO A 30 -10.40 -5.70 -51.30
CA PRO A 30 -9.91 -6.65 -52.28
C PRO A 30 -10.07 -8.09 -51.76
N THR A 31 -10.58 -8.98 -52.61
CA THR A 31 -10.72 -10.42 -52.33
C THR A 31 -9.61 -11.26 -52.99
N SER A 32 -8.51 -10.63 -53.43
CA SER A 32 -7.39 -11.32 -54.10
C SER A 32 -6.12 -11.32 -53.26
N LYS A 33 -5.42 -12.45 -53.29
CA LYS A 33 -4.25 -12.81 -52.47
C LYS A 33 -2.95 -12.01 -52.67
N ASP A 34 -2.93 -10.96 -53.49
CA ASP A 34 -1.68 -10.33 -53.97
C ASP A 34 -1.52 -8.82 -53.65
N GLU A 35 -2.27 -8.24 -52.69
CA GLU A 35 -2.01 -6.87 -52.23
C GLU A 35 -1.83 -6.82 -50.71
N ASP A 36 -0.58 -6.62 -50.27
CA ASP A 36 -0.15 -6.75 -48.87
C ASP A 36 -0.40 -5.52 -47.98
N PHE A 37 -0.99 -4.42 -48.47
CA PHE A 37 -1.27 -3.25 -47.62
C PHE A 37 -2.56 -2.51 -48.00
N LEU A 38 -3.38 -2.21 -46.98
CA LEU A 38 -4.52 -1.28 -47.10
C LEU A 38 -3.99 0.15 -47.26
N SER A 39 -4.59 0.92 -48.17
CA SER A 39 -4.30 2.36 -48.32
C SER A 39 -4.69 3.15 -47.05
N ASP A 40 -4.07 4.32 -46.82
CA ASP A 40 -4.34 5.15 -45.64
C ASP A 40 -5.83 5.48 -45.45
N ASP A 41 -6.57 5.72 -46.54
CA ASP A 41 -8.02 5.95 -46.52
C ASP A 41 -8.81 4.71 -46.06
N GLN A 42 -8.33 3.50 -46.40
CA GLN A 42 -8.95 2.26 -45.94
C GLN A 42 -8.66 1.96 -44.46
N GLN A 43 -7.47 2.33 -43.96
CA GLN A 43 -7.12 2.21 -42.54
C GLN A 43 -7.93 3.17 -41.67
N GLU A 44 -8.09 4.42 -42.12
CA GLU A 44 -8.86 5.45 -41.41
C GLU A 44 -10.35 5.07 -41.32
N ARG A 45 -10.92 4.55 -42.41
CA ARG A 45 -12.31 4.05 -42.44
C ARG A 45 -12.52 2.82 -41.54
N PHE A 46 -11.51 1.96 -41.41
CA PHE A 46 -11.57 0.79 -40.52
C PHE A 46 -11.49 1.20 -39.04
N LEU A 47 -10.67 2.20 -38.70
CA LEU A 47 -10.62 2.78 -37.35
C LEU A 47 -11.93 3.49 -36.97
N MET A 48 -12.52 4.25 -37.90
CA MET A 48 -13.85 4.85 -37.71
C MET A 48 -14.95 3.80 -37.49
N TYR A 49 -14.86 2.64 -38.17
CA TYR A 49 -15.77 1.52 -37.97
C TYR A 49 -15.62 0.89 -36.57
N LEU A 50 -14.40 0.70 -36.08
CA LEU A 50 -14.16 0.16 -34.72
C LEU A 50 -14.65 1.13 -33.63
N GLN A 51 -14.44 2.44 -33.82
CA GLN A 51 -14.99 3.47 -32.93
C GLN A 51 -16.53 3.48 -32.96
N TRP A 52 -17.15 3.32 -34.13
CA TRP A 52 -18.61 3.21 -34.27
C TRP A 52 -19.16 1.95 -33.59
N VAL A 53 -18.53 0.78 -33.77
CA VAL A 53 -18.94 -0.48 -33.11
C VAL A 53 -18.86 -0.35 -31.58
N TRP A 54 -17.80 0.26 -31.06
CA TRP A 54 -17.64 0.53 -29.64
C TRP A 54 -18.71 1.51 -29.12
N HIS A 55 -18.95 2.60 -29.85
CA HIS A 55 -19.94 3.61 -29.48
C HIS A 55 -21.38 3.06 -29.51
N CYS A 56 -21.70 2.22 -30.50
CA CYS A 56 -22.99 1.54 -30.59
C CYS A 56 -23.19 0.51 -29.49
N ARG A 57 -22.15 -0.24 -29.07
CA ARG A 57 -22.24 -1.22 -27.96
C ARG A 57 -22.42 -0.53 -26.61
N ASN A 58 -21.71 0.57 -26.35
CA ASN A 58 -21.78 1.27 -25.07
C ASN A 58 -23.02 2.18 -24.94
N HIS A 59 -23.57 2.71 -26.04
CA HIS A 59 -24.82 3.49 -25.98
C HIS A 59 -26.10 2.65 -26.05
N THR A 60 -26.05 1.39 -26.51
CA THR A 60 -27.24 0.50 -26.43
C THR A 60 -27.47 -0.07 -25.03
N GLU A 61 -26.48 -0.03 -24.13
CA GLU A 61 -26.64 -0.54 -22.76
C GLU A 61 -27.30 0.44 -21.78
N TYR A 62 -27.47 1.73 -22.12
CA TYR A 62 -28.01 2.70 -21.16
C TYR A 62 -29.52 2.98 -21.26
N THR A 63 -30.24 2.44 -22.25
CA THR A 63 -31.70 2.59 -22.32
C THR A 63 -32.39 1.32 -22.83
N LYS A 64 -33.09 0.64 -21.91
CA LYS A 64 -33.87 -0.62 -22.10
C LYS A 64 -32.93 -1.83 -22.14
N THR A 65 -32.82 -2.65 -21.09
CA THR A 65 -33.89 -3.53 -20.64
C THR A 65 -33.49 -4.11 -19.27
N VAL A 66 -34.10 -3.61 -18.21
CA VAL A 66 -34.22 -4.35 -16.96
C VAL A 66 -35.18 -5.50 -17.22
N LYS A 67 -34.73 -6.73 -16.95
CA LYS A 67 -35.38 -8.05 -17.01
C LYS A 67 -35.04 -8.91 -18.24
N THR A 68 -34.62 -10.13 -17.89
CA THR A 68 -34.51 -11.38 -18.66
C THR A 68 -33.41 -11.50 -19.71
N ASN A 69 -32.20 -11.89 -19.25
CA ASN A 69 -31.52 -13.14 -19.61
C ASN A 69 -30.08 -13.13 -19.08
N ILE A 70 -29.87 -13.73 -17.91
CA ILE A 70 -28.54 -14.04 -17.36
C ILE A 70 -28.10 -15.38 -18.00
N PRO A 71 -26.82 -15.55 -18.39
CA PRO A 71 -26.30 -16.81 -18.90
C PRO A 71 -26.53 -17.93 -17.90
N GLN A 72 -27.07 -19.06 -18.37
CA GLN A 72 -27.52 -20.19 -17.57
C GLN A 72 -26.43 -20.76 -16.63
N ASP A 73 -25.15 -20.57 -16.94
CA ASP A 73 -24.01 -21.05 -16.13
C ASP A 73 -23.76 -20.25 -14.84
N ILE A 74 -24.11 -18.96 -14.80
CA ILE A 74 -23.89 -18.10 -13.61
C ILE A 74 -24.96 -18.39 -12.54
N ASP A 75 -26.19 -18.66 -12.97
CA ASP A 75 -27.32 -18.96 -12.08
C ASP A 75 -27.12 -20.33 -11.40
N ILE A 76 -26.69 -21.34 -12.16
CA ILE A 76 -26.49 -22.70 -11.64
C ILE A 76 -25.25 -22.78 -10.72
N SER A 77 -24.20 -21.99 -10.98
CA SER A 77 -23.02 -21.93 -10.11
C SER A 77 -23.34 -21.28 -8.76
N ASN A 78 -24.17 -20.23 -8.75
CA ASN A 78 -24.66 -19.61 -7.51
C ASN A 78 -25.60 -20.56 -6.73
N GLU A 79 -26.42 -21.34 -7.43
CA GLU A 79 -27.24 -22.38 -6.82
C GLU A 79 -26.38 -23.42 -6.08
N LEU A 80 -25.27 -23.87 -6.65
CA LEU A 80 -24.34 -24.79 -5.98
C LEU A 80 -23.74 -24.21 -4.70
N LEU A 81 -23.38 -22.92 -4.70
CA LEU A 81 -22.86 -22.22 -3.51
C LEU A 81 -23.91 -22.16 -2.39
N GLU A 82 -25.15 -21.81 -2.73
CA GLU A 82 -26.25 -21.72 -1.77
C GLU A 82 -26.63 -23.08 -1.18
N LYS A 83 -26.74 -24.12 -2.02
CA LYS A 83 -27.07 -25.49 -1.55
C LYS A 83 -25.95 -26.09 -0.71
N SER A 84 -24.70 -25.78 -1.03
CA SER A 84 -23.52 -26.17 -0.26
C SER A 84 -23.43 -25.41 1.08
N ALA A 85 -23.86 -24.15 1.13
CA ALA A 85 -24.01 -23.40 2.38
C ALA A 85 -25.14 -23.96 3.26
N ALA A 86 -26.26 -24.39 2.66
CA ALA A 86 -27.41 -24.98 3.35
C ALA A 86 -27.18 -26.43 3.83
N GLY A 87 -26.22 -27.15 3.22
CA GLY A 87 -25.94 -28.55 3.53
C GLY A 87 -26.89 -29.54 2.86
N ASP A 88 -27.54 -29.14 1.76
CA ASP A 88 -28.50 -29.96 1.02
C ASP A 88 -27.78 -31.00 0.15
N VAL A 89 -27.49 -32.16 0.73
CA VAL A 89 -26.71 -33.23 0.11
C VAL A 89 -27.36 -33.76 -1.17
N GLN A 90 -28.68 -33.83 -1.23
CA GLN A 90 -29.42 -34.38 -2.36
C GLN A 90 -29.33 -33.45 -3.57
N GLU A 91 -29.47 -32.15 -3.34
CA GLU A 91 -29.43 -31.15 -4.40
C GLU A 91 -28.00 -30.89 -4.89
N VAL A 92 -27.02 -30.87 -3.98
CA VAL A 92 -25.60 -30.82 -4.37
C VAL A 92 -25.22 -32.03 -5.23
N ALA A 93 -25.68 -33.24 -4.87
CA ALA A 93 -25.43 -34.43 -5.69
C ALA A 93 -26.06 -34.37 -7.09
N ARG A 94 -27.23 -33.73 -7.21
CA ARG A 94 -27.89 -33.51 -8.51
C ARG A 94 -27.09 -32.51 -9.35
N LEU A 95 -26.71 -31.38 -8.78
CA LEU A 95 -25.95 -30.33 -9.46
C LEU A 95 -24.57 -30.81 -9.93
N LEU A 96 -23.88 -31.62 -9.12
CA LEU A 96 -22.60 -32.22 -9.52
C LEU A 96 -22.75 -33.21 -10.68
N ARG A 97 -23.87 -33.96 -10.73
CA ARG A 97 -24.19 -34.87 -11.85
C ARG A 97 -24.48 -34.11 -13.15
N ASP A 98 -25.04 -32.90 -13.03
CA ASP A 98 -25.37 -32.03 -14.16
C ASP A 98 -24.14 -31.28 -14.72
N GLY A 99 -22.95 -31.50 -14.17
CA GLY A 99 -21.67 -31.01 -14.71
C GLY A 99 -21.32 -29.58 -14.30
N VAL A 100 -21.88 -29.09 -13.20
CA VAL A 100 -21.64 -27.73 -12.69
C VAL A 100 -20.18 -27.55 -12.27
N THR A 101 -19.61 -26.38 -12.57
CA THR A 101 -18.23 -26.06 -12.19
C THR A 101 -18.13 -25.96 -10.66
N THR A 102 -17.42 -26.90 -10.06
CA THR A 102 -17.19 -27.02 -8.62
C THR A 102 -16.34 -25.90 -8.03
N ASP A 103 -15.48 -25.30 -8.84
CA ASP A 103 -14.49 -24.29 -8.46
C ASP A 103 -14.97 -22.85 -8.67
N ALA A 104 -16.26 -22.64 -8.96
CA ALA A 104 -16.82 -21.30 -9.14
C ALA A 104 -16.69 -20.47 -7.85
N GLN A 105 -16.24 -19.23 -7.98
CA GLN A 105 -16.12 -18.26 -6.89
C GLN A 105 -17.19 -17.18 -7.02
N ASN A 106 -17.82 -16.81 -5.90
CA ASN A 106 -18.67 -15.61 -5.87
C ASN A 106 -17.84 -14.32 -5.86
N GLU A 107 -18.50 -13.16 -5.83
CA GLU A 107 -17.88 -11.82 -5.81
C GLU A 107 -16.84 -11.63 -4.68
N ASN A 108 -16.93 -12.43 -3.61
CA ASN A 108 -16.02 -12.39 -2.47
C ASN A 108 -14.91 -13.48 -2.53
N GLY A 109 -14.81 -14.22 -3.63
CA GLY A 109 -13.83 -15.30 -3.80
C GLY A 109 -14.22 -16.61 -3.11
N TRP A 110 -15.47 -16.80 -2.69
CA TRP A 110 -15.90 -18.02 -1.97
C TRP A 110 -16.34 -19.13 -2.90
N THR A 111 -15.85 -20.35 -2.67
CA THR A 111 -16.27 -21.57 -3.36
C THR A 111 -17.29 -22.38 -2.56
N ALA A 112 -17.93 -23.37 -3.22
CA ALA A 112 -18.88 -24.29 -2.60
C ALA A 112 -18.25 -25.05 -1.41
N LEU A 113 -16.99 -25.47 -1.57
CA LEU A 113 -16.22 -26.15 -0.53
C LEU A 113 -16.01 -25.24 0.69
N MET A 114 -15.69 -23.96 0.49
CA MET A 114 -15.49 -23.01 1.59
C MET A 114 -16.77 -22.78 2.40
N PHE A 115 -17.92 -22.69 1.74
CA PHE A 115 -19.22 -22.57 2.41
C PHE A 115 -19.57 -23.83 3.20
N ALA A 116 -19.35 -25.01 2.62
CA ALA A 116 -19.58 -26.29 3.30
C ALA A 116 -18.67 -26.44 4.54
N VAL A 117 -17.40 -26.04 4.44
CA VAL A 117 -16.43 -26.07 5.55
C VAL A 117 -16.80 -25.08 6.66
N LYS A 118 -17.16 -23.84 6.31
CA LYS A 118 -17.60 -22.81 7.28
C LYS A 118 -18.78 -23.30 8.11
N ASN A 119 -19.79 -23.87 7.45
CA ASN A 119 -21.02 -24.33 8.09
C ASN A 119 -20.90 -25.74 8.71
N GLY A 120 -19.84 -26.49 8.38
CA GLY A 120 -19.54 -27.79 8.97
C GLY A 120 -20.36 -28.94 8.39
N HIS A 121 -20.65 -28.89 7.09
CA HIS A 121 -21.47 -29.89 6.39
C HIS A 121 -20.61 -31.05 5.87
N ASP A 122 -20.17 -31.93 6.78
CA ASP A 122 -19.21 -33.02 6.49
C ASP A 122 -19.56 -33.85 5.24
N LYS A 123 -20.84 -34.23 5.07
CA LYS A 123 -21.29 -35.03 3.90
C LYS A 123 -21.18 -34.28 2.57
N VAL A 124 -21.37 -32.97 2.58
CA VAL A 124 -21.21 -32.12 1.39
C VAL A 124 -19.73 -31.91 1.09
N ILE A 125 -18.90 -31.77 2.13
CA ILE A 125 -17.44 -31.65 1.99
C ILE A 125 -16.86 -32.92 1.35
N ASP A 126 -17.21 -34.10 1.87
CA ASP A 126 -16.74 -35.38 1.31
C ASP A 126 -17.16 -35.52 -0.17
N MET A 127 -18.42 -35.18 -0.49
CA MET A 127 -18.94 -35.23 -1.86
C MET A 127 -18.24 -34.27 -2.82
N LEU A 128 -17.94 -33.05 -2.38
CA LEU A 128 -17.23 -32.06 -3.19
C LEU A 128 -15.77 -32.50 -3.44
N LEU A 129 -15.08 -33.04 -2.43
CA LEU A 129 -13.72 -33.55 -2.58
C LEU A 129 -13.67 -34.78 -3.51
N GLU A 130 -14.63 -35.70 -3.40
CA GLU A 130 -14.76 -36.86 -4.30
C GLU A 130 -14.98 -36.46 -5.77
N ASN A 131 -15.58 -35.29 -6.02
CA ASN A 131 -15.79 -34.73 -7.36
C ASN A 131 -14.65 -33.81 -7.84
N GLY A 132 -13.50 -33.80 -7.15
CA GLY A 132 -12.28 -33.15 -7.62
C GLY A 132 -12.25 -31.63 -7.44
N CYS A 133 -12.98 -31.07 -6.46
CA CYS A 133 -12.90 -29.65 -6.13
C CYS A 133 -11.48 -29.23 -5.72
N ARG A 134 -11.05 -28.05 -6.16
CA ARG A 134 -9.80 -27.45 -5.70
C ARG A 134 -9.93 -26.92 -4.28
N SER A 135 -9.03 -27.37 -3.40
CA SER A 135 -8.95 -26.92 -2.01
C SER A 135 -7.95 -25.77 -1.79
N ASP A 136 -7.19 -25.39 -2.84
CA ASP A 136 -6.14 -24.37 -2.81
C ASP A 136 -6.61 -22.95 -3.21
N LEU A 137 -7.85 -22.81 -3.69
CA LEU A 137 -8.44 -21.51 -4.01
C LEU A 137 -8.57 -20.65 -2.76
N GLN A 138 -8.47 -19.33 -2.93
CA GLN A 138 -8.49 -18.35 -1.84
C GLN A 138 -9.63 -17.35 -2.00
N THR A 139 -10.24 -16.97 -0.87
CA THR A 139 -11.16 -15.82 -0.81
C THR A 139 -10.41 -14.51 -1.07
N ASN A 140 -11.13 -13.40 -1.31
CA ASN A 140 -10.51 -12.07 -1.43
C ASN A 140 -9.75 -11.64 -0.15
N GLY A 141 -10.00 -12.30 0.98
CA GLY A 141 -9.24 -12.16 2.23
C GLY A 141 -8.04 -13.11 2.37
N GLY A 142 -7.65 -13.83 1.30
CA GLY A 142 -6.47 -14.72 1.27
C GLY A 142 -6.65 -16.06 1.99
N HIS A 143 -7.87 -16.43 2.39
CA HIS A 143 -8.11 -17.68 3.14
C HIS A 143 -8.48 -18.84 2.22
N THR A 144 -7.79 -19.99 2.38
CA THR A 144 -8.14 -21.27 1.75
C THR A 144 -9.24 -22.02 2.53
N ALA A 145 -9.80 -23.08 1.94
CA ALA A 145 -10.73 -23.96 2.65
C ALA A 145 -10.11 -24.57 3.93
N ALA A 146 -8.80 -24.86 3.93
CA ALA A 146 -8.08 -25.35 5.11
C ALA A 146 -7.94 -24.28 6.20
N ASP A 147 -7.74 -23.01 5.82
CA ASP A 147 -7.65 -21.89 6.77
C ASP A 147 -9.01 -21.60 7.40
N ILE A 148 -10.09 -21.64 6.59
CA ILE A 148 -11.46 -21.56 7.09
C ILE A 148 -11.74 -22.71 8.06
N ALA A 149 -11.33 -23.95 7.75
CA ALA A 149 -11.48 -25.07 8.68
C ALA A 149 -10.76 -24.83 10.03
N LYS A 150 -9.59 -24.18 10.03
CA LYS A 150 -8.86 -23.82 11.25
C LYS A 150 -9.55 -22.69 12.03
N ILE A 151 -9.95 -21.62 11.35
CA ILE A 151 -10.62 -20.45 11.93
C ILE A 151 -11.92 -20.88 12.63
N TRP A 152 -12.69 -21.77 12.00
CA TRP A 152 -13.96 -22.27 12.52
C TRP A 152 -13.82 -23.55 13.38
N SER A 153 -12.60 -23.87 13.83
CA SER A 153 -12.28 -24.99 14.74
C SER A 153 -12.72 -26.39 14.27
N ARG A 154 -12.78 -26.62 12.95
CA ARG A 154 -13.10 -27.90 12.29
C ARG A 154 -11.86 -28.78 12.14
N LYS A 155 -11.34 -29.30 13.27
CA LYS A 155 -10.06 -30.04 13.34
C LYS A 155 -9.95 -31.24 12.40
N ARG A 156 -11.02 -32.02 12.23
CA ARG A 156 -11.06 -33.20 11.36
C ARG A 156 -10.89 -32.83 9.88
N ILE A 157 -11.66 -31.84 9.42
CA ILE A 157 -11.61 -31.35 8.02
C ILE A 157 -10.30 -30.63 7.73
N ALA A 158 -9.79 -29.83 8.67
CA ALA A 158 -8.49 -29.17 8.54
C ALA A 158 -7.36 -30.19 8.33
N SER A 159 -7.43 -31.37 8.99
CA SER A 159 -6.45 -32.45 8.80
C SER A 159 -6.57 -33.14 7.44
N ILE A 160 -7.78 -33.25 6.88
CA ILE A 160 -8.02 -33.87 5.56
C ILE A 160 -7.51 -32.94 4.46
N LEU A 161 -7.92 -31.66 4.50
CA LEU A 161 -7.53 -30.65 3.51
C LEU A 161 -6.03 -30.32 3.53
N SER A 162 -5.34 -30.48 4.67
CA SER A 162 -3.89 -30.27 4.77
C SER A 162 -3.05 -31.45 4.26
N ASN A 163 -3.65 -32.64 4.09
CA ASN A 163 -2.95 -33.85 3.66
C ASN A 163 -3.11 -34.14 2.15
N GLU A 164 -4.15 -33.61 1.51
CA GLU A 164 -4.34 -33.79 0.06
C GLU A 164 -3.44 -32.91 -0.81
N SER A 165 -2.78 -31.89 -0.24
CA SER A 165 -1.78 -31.07 -0.94
C SER A 165 -0.46 -31.80 -1.26
N SER A 166 -0.34 -33.10 -0.94
CA SER A 166 0.84 -33.93 -1.24
C SER A 166 0.54 -35.07 -2.21
N SER A 167 0.27 -34.75 -3.47
CA SER A 167 0.57 -35.63 -4.61
C SER A 167 1.22 -34.83 -5.75
N PRO A 168 2.20 -35.43 -6.48
CA PRO A 168 3.26 -34.66 -7.12
C PRO A 168 2.99 -34.43 -8.60
N ARG A 169 3.09 -33.18 -9.08
CA ARG A 169 3.57 -32.90 -10.44
C ARG A 169 4.00 -31.45 -10.71
N SER A 170 5.20 -31.40 -11.31
CA SER A 170 5.85 -30.35 -12.09
C SER A 170 6.08 -28.97 -11.48
N SER A 171 7.29 -28.84 -10.91
CA SER A 171 8.22 -27.72 -11.14
C SER A 171 7.63 -26.32 -11.12
N ILE A 172 7.46 -25.78 -9.91
CA ILE A 172 7.58 -24.34 -9.66
C ILE A 172 8.71 -24.16 -8.65
N SER A 173 9.60 -23.24 -9.01
CA SER A 173 10.82 -22.86 -8.31
C SER A 173 10.61 -22.59 -6.82
N ASN A 174 11.62 -22.97 -6.05
CA ASN A 174 11.85 -22.66 -4.64
C ASN A 174 11.34 -21.26 -4.21
N GLU A 175 10.16 -21.19 -3.60
CA GLU A 175 9.70 -20.01 -2.84
C GLU A 175 9.28 -20.33 -1.40
N SER A 176 9.50 -21.55 -0.92
CA SER A 176 9.09 -21.97 0.43
C SER A 176 10.11 -21.66 1.55
N ASN A 177 11.05 -20.73 1.33
CA ASN A 177 12.05 -20.33 2.33
C ASN A 177 12.16 -18.80 2.50
N LYS A 178 11.05 -18.06 2.35
CA LYS A 178 11.00 -16.65 2.77
C LYS A 178 10.52 -16.56 4.24
N PRO A 179 11.22 -15.82 5.12
CA PRO A 179 10.86 -15.72 6.53
C PRO A 179 9.49 -15.05 6.71
N LEU A 180 8.75 -15.45 7.75
CA LEU A 180 7.41 -14.96 8.14
C LEU A 180 7.24 -13.42 8.24
N ILE A 181 8.32 -12.64 8.11
CA ILE A 181 8.32 -11.17 8.13
C ILE A 181 8.08 -10.57 6.72
N GLU A 182 8.37 -11.31 5.65
CA GLU A 182 8.21 -10.82 4.26
C GLU A 182 6.76 -10.89 3.74
N ASN A 183 5.86 -11.55 4.48
CA ASN A 183 4.43 -11.66 4.14
C ASN A 183 3.58 -10.50 4.67
N LEU A 184 4.16 -9.55 5.43
CA LEU A 184 3.55 -8.24 5.56
C LEU A 184 3.77 -7.55 4.21
N GLU A 185 2.79 -7.67 3.31
CA GLU A 185 2.78 -7.02 2.01
C GLU A 185 3.32 -5.59 2.11
N LYS A 186 4.03 -5.16 1.06
CA LYS A 186 4.73 -3.87 0.85
C LYS A 186 3.94 -2.59 1.14
N LYS A 187 2.75 -2.65 1.74
CA LYS A 187 1.87 -1.53 2.06
C LYS A 187 2.32 -0.72 3.28
N HIS A 188 3.19 -1.23 4.15
CA HIS A 188 3.67 -0.45 5.31
C HIS A 188 4.88 0.41 4.92
N VAL A 189 4.84 1.71 5.23
CA VAL A 189 5.92 2.67 4.91
C VAL A 189 7.11 2.54 5.90
N SER A 190 6.91 1.84 7.01
CA SER A 190 7.93 1.59 8.04
C SER A 190 7.72 0.22 8.67
N PHE A 191 8.80 -0.54 8.86
CA PHE A 191 8.79 -1.85 9.53
C PHE A 191 9.73 -1.82 10.73
N ASN A 192 9.32 -2.39 11.86
CA ASN A 192 10.25 -2.48 12.99
C ASN A 192 11.27 -3.59 12.76
N VAL A 193 12.54 -3.20 12.63
CA VAL A 193 13.66 -4.12 12.36
C VAL A 193 14.29 -4.69 13.62
N LEU A 194 13.98 -4.13 14.79
CA LEU A 194 14.45 -4.60 16.09
C LEU A 194 13.33 -5.26 16.89
N GLN A 195 13.65 -6.35 17.57
CA GLN A 195 12.83 -6.84 18.67
C GLN A 195 13.02 -5.89 19.85
N ARG A 196 11.96 -5.17 20.24
CA ARG A 196 12.04 -4.14 21.29
C ARG A 196 12.33 -4.67 22.69
N CYS A 197 12.18 -5.99 22.91
CA CYS A 197 12.49 -6.70 24.15
C CYS A 197 12.08 -5.91 25.41
N SER A 198 10.81 -5.49 25.47
CA SER A 198 10.32 -4.62 26.55
C SER A 198 10.45 -5.26 27.94
N ASP A 199 10.45 -6.60 28.02
CA ASP A 199 10.70 -7.37 29.24
C ASP A 199 12.11 -7.15 29.80
N LYS A 200 13.09 -6.83 28.94
CA LYS A 200 14.50 -6.63 29.34
C LYS A 200 14.80 -5.24 29.88
N ARG A 201 13.90 -4.28 29.69
CA ARG A 201 14.12 -2.87 30.07
C ARG A 201 14.30 -2.65 31.56
N LYS A 202 13.86 -3.60 32.40
CA LYS A 202 14.02 -3.58 33.87
C LYS A 202 15.16 -4.46 34.38
N ASP A 203 15.77 -5.28 33.51
CA ASP A 203 16.84 -6.19 33.88
C ASP A 203 18.18 -5.48 33.77
N LEU A 204 18.57 -4.78 34.85
CA LEU A 204 19.80 -3.98 34.89
C LEU A 204 21.05 -4.84 34.65
N LEU A 205 21.07 -6.08 35.16
CA LEU A 205 22.20 -6.98 34.99
C LEU A 205 22.35 -7.41 33.53
N TRP A 206 21.23 -7.73 32.87
CA TRP A 206 21.22 -8.05 31.44
C TRP A 206 21.64 -6.85 30.61
N LEU A 207 21.11 -5.65 30.91
CA LEU A 207 21.45 -4.41 30.19
C LEU A 207 22.95 -4.09 30.30
N ASP A 208 23.53 -4.17 31.50
CA ASP A 208 24.96 -3.90 31.70
C ASP A 208 25.85 -4.95 31.04
N THR A 209 25.41 -6.21 31.05
CA THR A 209 26.10 -7.29 30.31
C THR A 209 26.06 -7.03 28.81
N LYS A 210 24.89 -6.63 28.28
CA LYS A 210 24.70 -6.35 26.85
C LYS A 210 25.45 -5.12 26.40
N LYS A 211 25.47 -4.03 27.18
CA LYS A 211 26.28 -2.84 26.86
C LYS A 211 27.73 -3.22 26.59
N LYS A 212 28.31 -4.12 27.41
CA LYS A 212 29.71 -4.55 27.31
C LYS A 212 29.97 -5.59 26.21
N ASP A 213 28.93 -6.13 25.59
CA ASP A 213 29.09 -7.11 24.50
C ASP A 213 29.71 -6.43 23.27
N ALA A 214 30.75 -7.04 22.70
CA ALA A 214 31.47 -6.51 21.54
C ALA A 214 30.59 -6.37 20.27
N SER A 215 29.44 -7.03 20.21
CA SER A 215 28.50 -6.91 19.09
C SER A 215 27.55 -5.73 19.21
N THR A 216 27.36 -5.18 20.41
CA THR A 216 26.41 -4.10 20.69
C THR A 216 26.76 -2.83 19.94
N GLN A 217 25.73 -2.18 19.43
CA GLN A 217 25.81 -0.97 18.61
C GLN A 217 25.22 0.23 19.36
N PHE A 218 25.93 1.35 19.35
CA PHE A 218 25.53 2.58 20.02
C PHE A 218 25.37 3.71 19.00
N LEU A 219 24.13 4.19 18.80
CA LEU A 219 23.84 5.39 18.02
C LEU A 219 24.11 6.62 18.87
N LEU A 220 24.87 7.57 18.31
CA LEU A 220 25.29 8.77 19.03
C LEU A 220 24.49 9.98 18.57
N PHE A 221 23.93 10.70 19.53
CA PHE A 221 23.18 11.95 19.32
C PHE A 221 23.84 13.11 20.05
N SER A 222 23.91 14.29 19.44
CA SER A 222 24.32 15.53 20.09
C SER A 222 23.35 16.63 19.70
N ASP A 223 22.66 17.23 20.67
CA ASP A 223 21.62 18.25 20.47
C ASP A 223 20.59 17.82 19.41
N LEU A 224 20.11 16.56 19.50
CA LEU A 224 19.26 15.84 18.52
C LEU A 224 19.91 15.51 17.18
N GLN A 225 21.10 16.01 16.88
CA GLN A 225 21.80 15.66 15.66
C GLN A 225 22.34 14.24 15.77
N ILE A 226 22.15 13.41 14.75
CA ILE A 226 22.63 12.03 14.70
C ILE A 226 24.01 11.99 14.05
N TYR A 227 24.89 11.15 14.60
CA TYR A 227 26.20 10.89 14.01
C TYR A 227 26.09 9.89 12.85
N VAL A 228 26.47 10.32 11.65
CA VAL A 228 26.36 9.54 10.40
C VAL A 228 27.64 9.63 9.58
N SER A 229 27.81 8.71 8.63
CA SER A 229 28.85 8.81 7.59
C SER A 229 28.21 9.07 6.24
N PRO A 230 28.90 9.77 5.32
CA PRO A 230 28.53 9.75 3.92
C PRO A 230 28.69 8.32 3.35
N GLU A 231 27.69 7.84 2.64
CA GLU A 231 27.74 6.53 1.96
C GLU A 231 28.85 6.56 0.88
N LYS A 232 29.68 5.51 0.78
CA LYS A 232 30.74 5.42 -0.24
C LYS A 232 30.11 5.43 -1.64
N GLN A 233 30.36 6.48 -2.43
CA GLN A 233 29.86 6.63 -3.78
C GLN A 233 30.28 5.45 -4.67
N SER A 234 29.32 4.82 -5.34
CA SER A 234 29.57 3.84 -6.40
C SER A 234 29.41 4.43 -7.82
N ASN A 235 28.77 5.60 -7.97
CA ASN A 235 28.61 6.36 -9.22
C ASN A 235 28.31 7.85 -8.93
N ASP A 236 28.71 8.76 -9.83
CA ASP A 236 28.83 10.22 -9.63
C ASP A 236 27.49 11.01 -9.62
N ASP A 237 26.35 10.38 -9.93
CA ASP A 237 25.07 11.08 -10.17
C ASP A 237 23.99 10.84 -9.10
N THR A 238 24.29 10.14 -8.00
CA THR A 238 23.30 9.90 -6.91
C THR A 238 23.42 10.93 -5.80
N PRO A 239 22.29 11.40 -5.24
CA PRO A 239 22.31 12.32 -4.10
C PRO A 239 23.05 11.71 -2.92
N GLN A 240 23.81 12.55 -2.20
CA GLN A 240 24.64 12.16 -1.07
C GLN A 240 23.78 11.49 0.01
N ARG A 241 23.89 10.17 0.11
CA ARG A 241 23.20 9.36 1.12
C ARG A 241 24.03 9.30 2.39
N HIS A 242 23.32 9.15 3.50
CA HIS A 242 23.93 8.96 4.81
C HIS A 242 23.74 7.51 5.23
N GLN A 243 24.71 7.00 5.98
CA GLN A 243 24.65 5.71 6.65
C GLN A 243 24.82 5.94 8.15
N LEU A 244 24.03 5.22 8.96
CA LEU A 244 24.20 5.27 10.42
C LEU A 244 25.57 4.70 10.79
N ILE A 245 26.31 5.45 11.60
CA ILE A 245 27.49 4.92 12.28
C ILE A 245 27.09 4.57 13.70
N ALA A 246 27.40 3.36 14.10
CA ALA A 246 27.26 2.94 15.48
C ALA A 246 28.65 2.72 16.10
N ALA A 247 28.83 3.28 17.29
CA ALA A 247 30.00 3.04 18.12
C ALA A 247 29.93 1.65 18.76
N SER A 248 31.08 1.07 19.08
CA SER A 248 31.18 -0.09 19.97
C SER A 248 31.34 0.35 21.42
N TYR A 249 31.19 -0.57 22.37
CA TYR A 249 31.43 -0.27 23.78
C TYR A 249 32.81 0.36 24.03
N LYS A 250 33.87 -0.14 23.37
CA LYS A 250 35.24 0.36 23.56
C LYS A 250 35.43 1.80 23.09
N ASP A 251 34.60 2.26 22.17
CA ASP A 251 34.68 3.60 21.61
C ASP A 251 34.10 4.63 22.58
N ILE A 252 33.19 4.23 23.47
CA ILE A 252 32.41 5.15 24.31
C ILE A 252 32.30 4.73 25.80
N ASP A 253 33.09 3.74 26.25
CA ASP A 253 33.00 3.17 27.61
C ASP A 253 33.17 4.22 28.71
N PHE A 254 34.04 5.20 28.48
CA PHE A 254 34.27 6.31 29.38
C PHE A 254 33.03 7.18 29.59
N PHE A 255 32.11 7.23 28.62
CA PHE A 255 30.86 7.98 28.70
C PHE A 255 29.73 7.16 29.31
N LEU A 256 29.62 5.88 28.94
CA LEU A 256 28.55 4.99 29.41
C LEU A 256 28.51 4.86 30.94
N ASN A 257 29.64 5.13 31.62
CA ASN A 257 29.79 5.05 33.07
C ASN A 257 29.64 6.40 33.78
N GLU A 258 29.38 7.50 33.06
CA GLU A 258 29.09 8.79 33.68
C GLU A 258 27.67 8.81 34.27
N GLU A 259 27.51 9.34 35.49
CA GLU A 259 26.22 9.41 36.21
C GLU A 259 25.11 10.16 35.45
N LYS A 260 25.47 10.98 34.45
CA LYS A 260 24.53 11.78 33.65
C LYS A 260 24.24 11.20 32.26
N SER A 261 24.88 10.09 31.88
CA SER A 261 24.72 9.53 30.54
C SER A 261 23.31 8.94 30.35
N LEU A 262 22.57 9.46 29.37
CA LEU A 262 21.27 8.93 28.99
C LEU A 262 21.48 7.74 28.05
N ASN A 263 21.23 6.54 28.56
CA ASN A 263 21.41 5.28 27.83
C ASN A 263 20.04 4.67 27.51
N ILE A 264 19.61 4.75 26.25
CA ILE A 264 18.30 4.28 25.81
C ILE A 264 18.47 2.94 25.09
N PHE A 265 17.80 1.89 25.58
CA PHE A 265 17.78 0.60 24.89
C PHE A 265 16.70 0.59 23.80
N LEU A 266 17.09 0.27 22.57
CA LEU A 266 16.20 0.25 21.39
C LEU A 266 15.65 -1.17 21.13
N GLY A 267 16.48 -2.19 21.33
CA GLY A 267 16.10 -3.57 21.08
C GLY A 267 17.27 -4.45 20.67
N THR A 268 16.96 -5.66 20.20
CA THR A 268 17.93 -6.58 19.60
C THR A 268 17.55 -6.95 18.18
N GLU A 269 18.54 -7.31 17.36
CA GLU A 269 18.26 -7.87 16.04
C GLU A 269 17.55 -9.23 16.16
N PRO A 270 16.56 -9.55 15.31
CA PRO A 270 15.92 -10.86 15.30
C PRO A 270 16.93 -11.98 15.06
N LEU A 271 16.87 -13.05 15.87
CA LEU A 271 17.68 -14.24 15.65
C LEU A 271 17.27 -14.91 14.32
N GLN A 272 18.15 -14.85 13.31
CA GLN A 272 17.91 -15.54 12.04
C GLN A 272 18.13 -17.05 12.22
N THR A 273 17.04 -17.82 12.20
CA THR A 273 17.09 -19.29 12.22
C THR A 273 17.36 -19.82 10.82
N LYS A 274 18.63 -20.05 10.49
CA LYS A 274 19.16 -21.13 9.62
C LYS A 274 20.43 -20.63 8.91
N ASN A 275 21.52 -21.35 9.15
CA ASN A 275 22.81 -21.26 8.46
C ASN A 275 23.64 -20.02 8.75
N GLU A 276 24.07 -19.85 10.00
CA GLU A 276 25.43 -19.41 10.34
C GLU A 276 25.59 -19.47 11.86
N GLN A 277 26.55 -20.25 12.33
CA GLN A 277 26.87 -20.49 13.75
C GLN A 277 27.41 -19.23 14.49
N SER A 278 27.11 -18.00 14.05
CA SER A 278 27.81 -16.81 14.58
C SER A 278 27.09 -15.46 14.54
N LYS A 279 25.80 -15.34 14.17
CA LYS A 279 25.10 -14.05 14.36
C LYS A 279 24.63 -13.91 15.80
N LYS A 280 25.46 -13.23 16.60
CA LYS A 280 25.23 -12.87 18.00
C LYS A 280 23.93 -12.04 18.13
N ASP A 281 23.24 -12.22 19.26
CA ASP A 281 22.12 -11.41 19.73
C ASP A 281 22.58 -9.96 19.99
N ARG A 282 22.67 -9.19 18.90
CA ARG A 282 23.19 -7.82 18.85
C ARG A 282 22.15 -6.86 19.41
N ALA A 283 22.52 -6.14 20.45
CA ALA A 283 21.71 -5.08 21.04
C ALA A 283 22.03 -3.71 20.42
N TRP A 284 21.03 -2.85 20.39
CA TRP A 284 21.13 -1.47 19.92
C TRP A 284 20.73 -0.50 21.03
N PHE A 285 21.54 0.54 21.21
CA PHE A 285 21.30 1.64 22.15
C PHE A 285 21.39 2.98 21.45
N ALA A 286 20.64 3.97 21.93
CA ALA A 286 20.80 5.38 21.58
C ALA A 286 21.36 6.15 22.79
N ILE A 287 22.40 6.93 22.54
CA ILE A 287 23.16 7.65 23.55
C ILE A 287 23.18 9.13 23.21
N ASP A 288 22.78 9.97 24.17
CA ASP A 288 22.96 11.41 24.08
C ASP A 288 24.37 11.79 24.58
N VAL A 289 25.22 12.25 23.67
CA VAL A 289 26.61 12.67 23.89
C VAL A 289 26.77 14.20 23.85
N SER A 290 25.68 14.97 24.00
CA SER A 290 25.71 16.45 23.93
C SER A 290 26.64 17.11 24.95
N SER A 291 26.91 16.46 26.08
CA SER A 291 27.85 16.95 27.09
C SER A 291 29.33 16.70 26.76
N MET A 292 29.62 16.01 25.64
CA MET A 292 30.97 15.63 25.24
C MET A 292 31.61 16.66 24.30
N ASP A 293 32.93 16.66 24.28
CA ASP A 293 33.71 17.37 23.27
C ASP A 293 33.57 16.67 21.91
N LYS A 294 33.00 17.38 20.92
CA LYS A 294 32.77 16.88 19.56
C LYS A 294 34.08 16.48 18.87
N ASP A 295 35.16 17.21 19.12
CA ASP A 295 36.48 16.95 18.52
C ASP A 295 37.02 15.58 18.97
N LYS A 296 36.73 15.20 20.21
CA LYS A 296 37.09 13.87 20.75
C LYS A 296 36.31 12.76 20.06
N LEU A 297 35.01 12.96 19.78
CA LEU A 297 34.19 11.95 19.10
C LEU A 297 34.61 11.74 17.65
N GLU A 298 34.92 12.82 16.92
CA GLU A 298 35.42 12.74 15.55
C GLU A 298 36.78 12.00 15.47
N SER A 299 37.60 12.11 16.52
CA SER A 299 38.85 11.36 16.63
C SER A 299 38.66 9.85 16.84
N ILE A 300 37.59 9.45 17.56
CA ILE A 300 37.29 8.06 17.89
C ILE A 300 36.59 7.36 16.71
N LEU A 301 35.66 8.06 16.06
CA LEU A 301 34.91 7.55 14.91
C LEU A 301 35.24 8.40 13.67
N PRO A 302 36.42 8.19 13.06
CA PRO A 302 36.82 8.96 11.89
C PRO A 302 35.85 8.72 10.74
N ASN A 303 35.58 9.78 9.96
CA ASN A 303 34.66 9.84 8.81
C ASN A 303 33.16 10.00 9.13
N GLY A 304 32.80 10.23 10.39
CA GLY A 304 31.44 10.63 10.75
C GLY A 304 31.28 12.13 10.95
N HIS A 305 30.04 12.60 10.96
CA HIS A 305 29.67 13.96 11.32
C HIS A 305 28.22 13.98 11.84
N PHE A 306 27.88 15.01 12.61
CA PHE A 306 26.53 15.22 13.10
C PHE A 306 25.64 15.88 12.06
N VAL A 307 24.44 15.33 11.84
CA VAL A 307 23.43 15.89 10.94
C VAL A 307 22.10 16.07 11.65
N SER A 308 21.37 17.13 11.30
CA SER A 308 20.02 17.36 11.81
C SER A 308 19.07 16.24 11.39
N PRO A 309 18.10 15.83 12.23
CA PRO A 309 17.16 14.75 11.94
C PRO A 309 16.47 14.86 10.57
N PHE A 310 16.09 16.07 10.18
CA PHE A 310 15.54 16.37 8.86
C PHE A 310 16.52 17.30 8.10
N PRO A 311 16.89 16.99 6.84
CA PRO A 311 16.36 15.93 5.98
C PRO A 311 17.06 14.57 6.10
N ALA A 312 18.01 14.39 7.04
CA ALA A 312 18.82 13.17 7.13
C ALA A 312 17.98 11.88 7.17
N PHE A 313 16.86 11.89 7.90
CA PHE A 313 15.88 10.81 7.93
C PHE A 313 15.49 10.31 6.54
N LEU A 314 15.23 11.19 5.57
CA LEU A 314 14.80 10.80 4.22
C LEU A 314 15.94 10.19 3.38
N ASN A 315 17.19 10.43 3.78
CA ASN A 315 18.40 9.98 3.08
C ASN A 315 18.96 8.66 3.62
N LEU A 316 18.44 8.18 4.76
CA LEU A 316 18.76 6.86 5.32
C LEU A 316 18.03 5.75 4.56
N ASN A 317 18.61 4.55 4.53
CA ASN A 317 17.90 3.39 4.00
C ASN A 317 16.72 3.00 4.92
N GLU A 318 15.81 2.14 4.43
CA GLU A 318 14.61 1.77 5.18
C GLU A 318 14.89 1.14 6.55
N TYR A 319 15.86 0.24 6.64
CA TYR A 319 16.26 -0.42 7.88
C TYR A 319 16.76 0.61 8.90
N GLU A 320 17.65 1.50 8.47
CA GLU A 320 18.23 2.56 9.31
C GLU A 320 17.18 3.59 9.74
N ARG A 321 16.27 3.98 8.85
CA ARG A 321 15.18 4.92 9.15
C ARG A 321 14.34 4.45 10.33
N CYS A 322 14.07 3.15 10.42
CA CYS A 322 13.24 2.59 11.47
C CYS A 322 13.93 2.66 12.84
N ILE A 323 15.22 2.29 12.92
CA ILE A 323 16.01 2.40 14.16
C ILE A 323 16.18 3.87 14.54
N PHE A 324 16.55 4.72 13.57
CA PHE A 324 16.70 6.16 13.77
C PHE A 324 15.41 6.78 14.29
N SER A 325 14.26 6.40 13.75
CA SER A 325 12.98 6.99 14.15
C SER A 325 12.65 6.73 15.62
N GLU A 326 12.89 5.51 16.10
CA GLU A 326 12.70 5.18 17.53
C GLU A 326 13.70 5.95 18.40
N ALA A 327 14.99 5.90 18.03
CA ALA A 327 16.05 6.56 18.78
C ALA A 327 15.84 8.08 18.90
N CYS A 328 15.61 8.76 17.78
CA CYS A 328 15.38 10.20 17.73
C CYS A 328 14.15 10.59 18.56
N SER A 329 13.06 9.81 18.48
CA SER A 329 11.85 10.08 19.25
C SER A 329 12.06 9.98 20.76
N LEU A 330 12.81 8.97 21.22
CA LEU A 330 13.09 8.78 22.64
C LEU A 330 14.09 9.81 23.19
N ILE A 331 15.11 10.18 22.41
CA ILE A 331 16.05 11.25 22.78
C ILE A 331 15.29 12.58 22.90
N LEU A 332 14.49 12.95 21.89
CA LEU A 332 13.68 14.17 21.90
C LEU A 332 12.73 14.20 23.11
N TRP A 333 12.02 13.11 23.38
CA TRP A 333 11.17 13.03 24.56
C TRP A 333 11.94 13.29 25.86
N HIS A 334 13.13 12.70 26.02
CA HIS A 334 13.94 12.92 27.22
C HIS A 334 14.51 14.34 27.34
N MET A 335 14.77 15.02 26.22
CA MET A 335 15.17 16.42 26.22
C MET A 335 14.04 17.33 26.69
N ASP A 336 12.81 17.08 26.24
CA ASP A 336 11.66 17.97 26.53
C ASP A 336 10.91 17.61 27.84
N HIS A 337 11.11 16.41 28.40
CA HIS A 337 10.35 15.91 29.56
C HIS A 337 11.17 15.80 30.85
N GLN A 338 12.15 16.70 31.04
CA GLN A 338 13.02 16.73 32.23
C GLN A 338 12.28 17.06 33.55
N PHE A 339 11.07 17.60 33.46
CA PHE A 339 10.24 17.97 34.60
C PHE A 339 8.89 17.25 34.54
N CYS A 340 8.33 16.96 35.71
CA CYS A 340 7.08 16.24 35.87
C CYS A 340 5.90 17.17 35.51
N PRO A 341 5.06 16.80 34.52
CA PRO A 341 3.89 17.60 34.16
C PRO A 341 2.88 17.79 35.31
N THR A 342 2.85 16.85 36.28
CA THR A 342 1.91 16.88 37.40
C THR A 342 2.31 17.84 38.52
N CYS A 343 3.61 18.06 38.76
CA CYS A 343 4.06 18.84 39.93
C CYS A 343 5.27 19.76 39.68
N GLY A 344 5.88 19.74 38.49
CA GLY A 344 7.03 20.57 38.15
C GLY A 344 8.37 20.13 38.73
N CYS A 345 8.43 19.07 39.55
CA CYS A 345 9.70 18.52 40.04
C CYS A 345 10.48 17.82 38.91
N ARG A 346 11.81 17.68 39.07
CA ARG A 346 12.64 16.92 38.11
C ARG A 346 12.17 15.47 37.97
N THR A 347 12.39 14.90 36.80
CA THR A 347 12.20 13.48 36.53
C THR A 347 13.54 12.83 36.19
N ILE A 348 13.66 11.53 36.48
CA ILE A 348 14.82 10.71 36.13
C ILE A 348 14.41 9.61 35.14
N PRO A 349 15.26 9.24 34.16
CA PRO A 349 15.01 8.11 33.28
C PRO A 349 14.95 6.78 34.06
N GLU A 350 14.06 5.89 33.64
CA GLU A 350 13.84 4.53 34.15
C GLU A 350 13.54 3.59 32.97
N ASP A 351 13.44 2.28 33.24
CA ASP A 351 13.09 1.25 32.23
C ASP A 351 13.91 1.38 30.93
N ALA A 352 15.24 1.55 31.08
CA ALA A 352 16.19 1.72 29.98
C ALA A 352 15.80 2.81 28.97
N GLY A 353 15.24 3.94 29.45
CA GLY A 353 14.85 5.09 28.64
C GLY A 353 13.42 5.04 28.10
N LEU A 354 12.59 4.08 28.51
CA LEU A 354 11.17 4.06 28.13
C LEU A 354 10.25 4.63 29.21
N LYS A 355 10.81 5.08 30.32
CA LYS A 355 10.04 5.69 31.41
C LYS A 355 10.81 6.86 31.99
N ARG A 356 10.08 7.85 32.51
CA ARG A 356 10.60 8.87 33.40
C ARG A 356 9.82 8.85 34.70
N GLU A 357 10.53 9.02 35.82
CA GLU A 357 9.94 8.96 37.15
C GLU A 357 10.21 10.25 37.91
N CYS A 358 9.15 10.82 38.51
CA CYS A 358 9.24 12.07 39.26
C CYS A 358 10.02 11.87 40.56
N THR A 359 10.94 12.80 40.88
CA THR A 359 11.75 12.74 42.11
C THR A 359 10.96 13.06 43.38
N ASN A 360 9.82 13.75 43.27
CA ASN A 360 8.92 13.98 44.40
C ASN A 360 8.17 12.69 44.76
N GLY A 361 8.57 12.04 45.85
CA GLY A 361 8.01 10.78 46.35
C GLY A 361 6.51 10.80 46.65
N LYS A 362 5.90 11.99 46.81
CA LYS A 362 4.46 12.16 47.08
C LYS A 362 3.65 12.54 45.83
N CYS A 363 4.29 12.65 44.67
CA CYS A 363 3.62 13.04 43.43
C CYS A 363 2.63 11.96 42.98
N LEU A 364 1.44 12.38 42.53
CA LEU A 364 0.44 11.48 41.96
C LEU A 364 0.97 10.70 40.75
N SER A 365 1.91 11.27 39.98
CA SER A 365 2.58 10.58 38.86
C SER A 365 3.40 9.36 39.28
N ARG A 366 3.58 9.11 40.58
CA ARG A 366 4.23 7.91 41.13
C ARG A 366 3.22 6.85 41.59
N SER A 367 1.94 7.21 41.71
CA SER A 367 0.87 6.32 42.11
C SER A 367 -0.02 5.97 40.92
N GLY A 368 0.00 4.71 40.49
CA GLY A 368 -0.77 4.23 39.34
C GLY A 368 -0.05 4.34 38.00
N LEU A 369 -0.77 4.05 36.92
CA LEU A 369 -0.27 4.10 35.54
C LEU A 369 -0.73 5.41 34.89
N LEU A 370 0.14 6.42 34.86
CA LEU A 370 -0.12 7.71 34.22
C LEU A 370 0.76 7.87 32.98
N ASN A 371 0.16 8.41 31.90
CA ASN A 371 0.85 8.64 30.63
C ASN A 371 2.03 9.62 30.75
N THR A 372 2.03 10.50 31.75
CA THR A 372 3.10 11.48 32.03
C THR A 372 4.49 10.86 32.23
N ASN A 373 4.55 9.56 32.48
CA ASN A 373 5.78 8.83 32.72
C ASN A 373 6.34 8.17 31.46
N TYR A 374 5.61 8.17 30.34
CA TYR A 374 5.94 7.41 29.14
C TYR A 374 6.15 8.32 27.92
N PRO A 375 6.90 7.85 26.90
CA PRO A 375 7.08 8.58 25.65
C PRO A 375 5.75 8.92 25.00
N ARG A 376 5.68 10.13 24.44
CA ARG A 376 4.51 10.62 23.70
C ARG A 376 4.61 10.19 22.23
N VAL A 377 3.46 9.90 21.63
CA VAL A 377 3.31 9.69 20.18
C VAL A 377 2.06 10.44 19.77
N ASP A 378 2.21 11.48 18.96
CA ASP A 378 1.08 12.29 18.51
C ASP A 378 0.53 11.74 17.18
N PRO A 379 -0.72 11.26 17.13
CA PRO A 379 -1.32 10.78 15.88
C PRO A 379 -1.70 11.94 14.96
N ASN A 380 -1.43 11.80 13.67
CA ASN A 380 -1.72 12.81 12.65
C ASN A 380 -2.17 12.13 11.35
N VAL A 381 -3.34 12.51 10.83
CA VAL A 381 -3.85 11.96 9.58
C VAL A 381 -3.19 12.63 8.38
N VAL A 382 -2.91 11.85 7.34
CA VAL A 382 -2.45 12.32 6.03
C VAL A 382 -3.41 11.77 4.99
N VAL A 383 -4.11 12.64 4.30
CA VAL A 383 -5.33 12.33 3.58
C VAL A 383 -5.18 12.63 2.09
N LEU A 384 -5.24 11.58 1.26
CA LEU A 384 -5.41 11.71 -0.18
C LEU A 384 -6.92 11.81 -0.47
N VAL A 385 -7.36 12.98 -0.93
CA VAL A 385 -8.77 13.20 -1.27
C VAL A 385 -8.98 12.86 -2.73
N VAL A 386 -9.96 12.01 -3.03
CA VAL A 386 -10.32 11.58 -4.38
C VAL A 386 -11.78 11.93 -4.66
N ASN A 387 -12.06 12.34 -5.90
CA ASN A 387 -13.42 12.66 -6.30
C ASN A 387 -14.28 11.40 -6.49
N SER A 388 -15.59 11.58 -6.64
CA SER A 388 -16.55 10.48 -6.80
C SER A 388 -16.27 9.55 -7.99
N SER A 389 -15.68 10.07 -9.07
CA SER A 389 -15.27 9.29 -10.24
C SER A 389 -13.91 8.60 -10.08
N GLN A 390 -13.20 8.88 -8.99
CA GLN A 390 -11.84 8.45 -8.68
C GLN A 390 -10.76 8.86 -9.69
N THR A 391 -11.09 9.72 -10.67
CA THR A 391 -10.15 10.17 -11.72
C THR A 391 -9.26 11.33 -11.31
N HIS A 392 -9.64 12.06 -10.26
CA HIS A 392 -8.91 13.22 -9.76
C HIS A 392 -8.58 13.09 -8.27
N CYS A 393 -7.40 13.57 -7.89
CA CYS A 393 -7.01 13.74 -6.50
C CYS A 393 -6.82 15.23 -6.16
N LEU A 394 -7.23 15.65 -4.97
CA LEU A 394 -6.97 16.99 -4.46
C LEU A 394 -5.64 17.02 -3.71
N MET A 395 -4.79 17.98 -4.05
CA MET A 395 -3.51 18.18 -3.37
C MET A 395 -3.35 19.65 -2.97
N GLY A 396 -2.76 19.89 -1.80
CA GLY A 396 -2.56 21.22 -1.23
C GLY A 396 -1.13 21.76 -1.39
N LEU A 397 -1.01 23.07 -1.57
CA LEU A 397 0.24 23.81 -1.43
C LEU A 397 0.33 24.40 -0.02
N LYS A 398 1.38 24.03 0.72
CA LYS A 398 1.63 24.60 2.05
C LYS A 398 2.39 25.93 1.94
N LYS A 399 2.04 26.91 2.78
CA LYS A 399 2.66 28.26 2.77
C LYS A 399 4.17 28.27 2.97
N ASN A 400 4.68 27.37 3.82
CA ASN A 400 6.08 27.33 4.24
C ASN A 400 6.95 26.41 3.37
N PHE A 401 6.41 25.84 2.31
CA PHE A 401 7.09 24.89 1.43
C PHE A 401 7.38 25.50 0.04
N PRO A 402 8.29 24.90 -0.75
CA PRO A 402 8.55 25.35 -2.12
C PRO A 402 7.24 25.47 -2.91
N SER A 403 7.10 26.56 -3.67
CA SER A 403 5.83 26.93 -4.32
C SER A 403 5.33 25.96 -5.39
N ASN A 404 6.07 24.89 -5.68
CA ASN A 404 5.74 23.85 -6.65
C ASN A 404 5.65 22.44 -6.03
N MET A 405 5.66 22.30 -4.70
CA MET A 405 5.56 21.00 -4.02
C MET A 405 4.19 20.82 -3.37
N PHE A 406 3.42 19.90 -3.90
CA PHE A 406 2.06 19.60 -3.47
C PHE A 406 2.02 18.43 -2.49
N PHE A 407 1.18 18.54 -1.47
CA PHE A 407 1.04 17.57 -0.38
C PHE A 407 -0.40 17.08 -0.25
N CYS A 408 -0.58 15.88 0.30
CA CYS A 408 -1.86 15.48 0.86
C CYS A 408 -2.27 16.45 1.98
N VAL A 409 -3.58 16.59 2.21
CA VAL A 409 -4.12 17.30 3.38
C VAL A 409 -3.67 16.55 4.64
N SER A 410 -3.36 17.25 5.72
CA SER A 410 -2.86 16.62 6.94
C SER A 410 -3.21 17.41 8.19
N GLY A 411 -3.45 16.72 9.30
CA GLY A 411 -3.69 17.36 10.58
C GLY A 411 -3.73 16.39 11.77
N TYR A 412 -3.66 16.94 12.97
CA TYR A 412 -3.58 16.14 14.19
C TYR A 412 -4.94 15.56 14.54
N ILE A 413 -4.95 14.35 15.10
CA ILE A 413 -6.17 13.78 15.68
C ILE A 413 -6.40 14.44 17.04
N GLU A 414 -7.58 14.98 17.28
CA GLU A 414 -7.93 15.64 18.53
C GLU A 414 -8.47 14.66 19.60
N PRO A 415 -8.43 15.04 20.89
CA PRO A 415 -8.95 14.20 21.96
C PRO A 415 -10.43 13.83 21.77
N GLY A 416 -10.71 12.53 21.66
CA GLY A 416 -12.06 12.00 21.50
C GLY A 416 -12.46 11.71 20.04
N GLU A 417 -11.59 12.00 19.07
CA GLU A 417 -11.83 11.69 17.67
C GLU A 417 -11.39 10.27 17.28
N SER A 418 -12.13 9.67 16.35
CA SER A 418 -11.63 8.55 15.55
C SER A 418 -10.69 9.03 14.43
N ILE A 419 -10.02 8.11 13.74
CA ILE A 419 -9.22 8.44 12.54
C ILE A 419 -10.12 9.03 11.46
N GLU A 420 -11.32 8.47 11.31
CA GLU A 420 -12.32 8.88 10.34
C GLU A 420 -12.89 10.27 10.63
N ASP A 421 -13.13 10.58 11.92
CA ASP A 421 -13.59 11.91 12.34
C ASP A 421 -12.52 12.96 12.07
N ALA A 422 -11.26 12.68 12.42
CA ALA A 422 -10.15 13.59 12.15
C ALA A 422 -9.96 13.82 10.64
N CYS A 423 -10.00 12.76 9.81
CA CYS A 423 -10.00 12.91 8.36
C CYS A 423 -11.14 13.80 7.88
N THR A 424 -12.36 13.59 8.37
CA THR A 424 -13.54 14.35 7.97
C THR A 424 -13.43 15.82 8.37
N ARG A 425 -13.02 16.10 9.61
CA ARG A 425 -12.82 17.46 10.11
C ARG A 425 -11.75 18.19 9.31
N GLU A 426 -10.58 17.59 9.11
CA GLU A 426 -9.47 18.22 8.38
C GLU A 426 -9.84 18.57 6.94
N ILE A 427 -10.59 17.69 6.25
CA ILE A 427 -11.10 17.97 4.90
C ILE A 427 -12.14 19.10 4.91
N LEU A 428 -13.03 19.12 5.89
CA LEU A 428 -14.02 20.20 6.02
C LEU A 428 -13.35 21.55 6.33
N GLU A 429 -12.41 21.59 7.27
CA GLU A 429 -11.76 22.81 7.74
C GLU A 429 -10.81 23.40 6.71
N GLN A 430 -10.01 22.57 6.02
CA GLN A 430 -8.97 23.06 5.10
C GLN A 430 -9.47 23.32 3.69
N VAL A 431 -10.45 22.53 3.20
CA VAL A 431 -10.89 22.58 1.79
C VAL A 431 -12.42 22.61 1.60
N SER A 432 -13.21 22.57 2.69
CA SER A 432 -14.68 22.67 2.68
C SER A 432 -15.39 21.60 1.84
N LEU A 433 -14.91 20.36 1.88
CA LEU A 433 -15.52 19.24 1.15
C LEU A 433 -16.23 18.24 2.08
N ASP A 434 -17.32 17.64 1.57
CA ASP A 434 -18.10 16.63 2.29
C ASP A 434 -17.54 15.22 2.04
N VAL A 435 -17.09 14.58 3.11
CA VAL A 435 -16.55 13.22 3.09
C VAL A 435 -17.67 12.17 3.04
N VAL A 436 -17.54 11.23 2.11
CA VAL A 436 -18.45 10.08 1.92
C VAL A 436 -17.88 8.82 2.54
N LYS A 437 -16.56 8.61 2.39
CA LYS A 437 -15.88 7.39 2.79
C LYS A 437 -14.44 7.68 3.16
N VAL A 438 -13.96 7.05 4.22
CA VAL A 438 -12.56 7.06 4.65
C VAL A 438 -12.03 5.64 4.56
N GLU A 439 -10.85 5.46 3.97
CA GLU A 439 -10.16 4.18 3.88
C GLU A 439 -8.75 4.32 4.43
N TYR A 440 -8.42 3.53 5.46
CA TYR A 440 -7.04 3.43 5.94
C TYR A 440 -6.15 2.76 4.88
N HIS A 441 -4.99 3.36 4.64
CA HIS A 441 -3.98 2.83 3.73
C HIS A 441 -2.81 2.23 4.51
N SER A 442 -2.06 3.07 5.21
CA SER A 442 -0.84 2.66 5.93
C SER A 442 -0.46 3.71 6.97
N SER A 443 0.58 3.44 7.77
CA SER A 443 1.11 4.40 8.74
C SER A 443 2.62 4.56 8.61
N GLN A 444 3.12 5.72 9.03
CA GLN A 444 4.53 6.07 9.02
C GLN A 444 4.92 6.81 10.31
N PRO A 445 5.85 6.29 11.12
CA PRO A 445 6.50 7.07 12.16
C PRO A 445 7.28 8.25 11.55
N TRP A 446 7.06 9.43 12.11
CA TRP A 446 7.74 10.66 11.72
C TRP A 446 8.47 11.24 12.94
N PRO A 447 9.80 11.08 13.03
CA PRO A 447 10.54 11.22 14.28
C PRO A 447 10.76 12.65 14.77
N TYR A 448 10.20 13.65 14.08
CA TYR A 448 10.35 15.04 14.48
C TYR A 448 9.08 15.85 14.12
N PRO A 449 8.26 16.28 15.11
CA PRO A 449 8.48 16.24 16.57
C PRO A 449 7.87 14.99 17.29
N VAL A 450 8.01 13.77 16.73
CA VAL A 450 7.43 12.50 17.25
C VAL A 450 5.94 12.31 16.93
N VAL A 451 5.66 12.14 15.65
CA VAL A 451 4.32 11.99 15.10
C VAL A 451 4.14 10.58 14.52
N LEU A 452 2.98 9.97 14.71
CA LEU A 452 2.55 8.80 13.93
C LEU A 452 1.63 9.29 12.81
N LEU A 453 2.15 9.30 11.59
CA LEU A 453 1.36 9.63 10.41
C LEU A 453 0.45 8.44 10.08
N VAL A 454 -0.84 8.70 9.92
CA VAL A 454 -1.88 7.74 9.58
C VAL A 454 -2.43 8.10 8.21
N GLY A 455 -2.09 7.31 7.20
CA GLY A 455 -2.40 7.56 5.81
C GLY A 455 -3.79 7.04 5.46
N CYS A 456 -4.62 7.90 4.91
CA CYS A 456 -5.98 7.56 4.50
C CYS A 456 -6.26 8.07 3.08
N THR A 457 -7.13 7.34 2.37
CA THR A 457 -7.79 7.83 1.16
C THR A 457 -9.22 8.22 1.52
N VAL A 458 -9.65 9.39 1.09
CA VAL A 458 -10.97 9.94 1.38
C VAL A 458 -11.71 10.23 0.10
N HIS A 459 -12.94 9.72 -0.01
CA HIS A 459 -13.82 9.96 -1.15
C HIS A 459 -14.80 11.07 -0.81
N VAL A 460 -14.94 12.06 -1.70
CA VAL A 460 -15.83 13.20 -1.53
C VAL A 460 -16.95 13.23 -2.56
N ALA A 461 -18.10 13.82 -2.18
CA ALA A 461 -19.26 13.94 -3.07
C ALA A 461 -19.19 15.16 -3.99
N THR A 462 -18.51 16.23 -3.56
CA THR A 462 -18.41 17.51 -4.25
C THR A 462 -16.97 17.84 -4.60
N GLU A 463 -16.78 18.66 -5.65
CA GLU A 463 -15.45 19.06 -6.12
C GLU A 463 -15.22 20.58 -5.99
N VAL A 464 -16.19 21.31 -5.42
CA VAL A 464 -16.10 22.76 -5.21
C VAL A 464 -15.26 23.03 -3.98
N VAL A 465 -13.97 23.29 -4.20
CA VAL A 465 -13.00 23.54 -3.13
C VAL A 465 -13.08 24.99 -2.66
N LYS A 466 -13.10 25.18 -1.34
CA LYS A 466 -12.85 26.48 -0.72
C LYS A 466 -11.71 26.32 0.28
N VAL A 467 -10.56 26.85 -0.10
CA VAL A 467 -9.33 26.76 0.69
C VAL A 467 -9.42 27.65 1.91
N ASN A 468 -9.10 27.11 3.09
CA ASN A 468 -8.78 27.92 4.25
C ASN A 468 -7.36 28.49 4.10
N GLU A 469 -7.29 29.76 3.74
CA GLU A 469 -6.05 30.50 3.54
C GLU A 469 -5.22 30.65 4.81
N GLU A 470 -5.68 30.26 6.00
CA GLU A 470 -4.84 30.22 7.22
C GLU A 470 -3.88 29.02 7.20
N GLU A 471 -4.33 27.88 6.67
CA GLU A 471 -3.61 26.59 6.67
C GLU A 471 -2.86 26.33 5.35
N LEU A 472 -3.56 26.48 4.22
CA LEU A 472 -3.05 26.18 2.90
C LEU A 472 -2.87 27.47 2.10
N LYS A 473 -1.86 27.48 1.23
CA LYS A 473 -1.69 28.52 0.23
C LYS A 473 -2.69 28.34 -0.92
N ASP A 474 -2.90 27.10 -1.33
CA ASP A 474 -3.80 26.72 -2.41
C ASP A 474 -4.13 25.22 -2.31
N ALA A 475 -5.17 24.77 -3.01
CA ALA A 475 -5.49 23.36 -3.21
C ALA A 475 -6.08 23.14 -4.60
N THR A 476 -5.57 22.14 -5.31
CA THR A 476 -5.88 21.92 -6.73
C THR A 476 -6.19 20.46 -6.99
N TRP A 477 -7.22 20.22 -7.81
CA TRP A 477 -7.54 18.90 -8.34
C TRP A 477 -6.60 18.57 -9.49
N PHE A 478 -5.96 17.41 -9.42
CA PHE A 478 -5.11 16.86 -10.48
C PHE A 478 -5.74 15.60 -11.03
N HIS A 479 -5.83 15.51 -12.35
CA HIS A 479 -6.19 14.26 -13.01
C HIS A 479 -5.09 13.20 -12.77
N PHE A 480 -5.43 11.90 -12.73
CA PHE A 480 -4.44 10.84 -12.47
C PHE A 480 -3.23 10.90 -13.41
N SER A 481 -3.40 11.35 -14.66
CA SER A 481 -2.29 11.51 -15.61
C SER A 481 -1.34 12.65 -15.22
N GLU A 482 -1.86 13.76 -14.69
CA GLU A 482 -1.06 14.89 -14.21
C GLU A 482 -0.32 14.50 -12.93
N ALA A 483 -1.02 13.86 -11.99
CA ALA A 483 -0.42 13.34 -10.75
C ALA A 483 0.72 12.35 -11.05
N GLU A 484 0.58 11.51 -12.07
CA GLU A 484 1.65 10.62 -12.50
C GLU A 484 2.88 11.38 -13.02
N LEU A 485 2.67 12.48 -13.78
CA LEU A 485 3.76 13.36 -14.21
C LEU A 485 4.42 14.07 -13.02
N MET A 486 3.66 14.44 -11.98
CA MET A 486 4.22 15.03 -10.76
C MET A 486 5.14 14.05 -10.02
N ILE A 487 4.75 12.78 -9.88
CA ILE A 487 5.60 11.72 -9.29
C ILE A 487 6.88 11.52 -10.11
N LYS A 488 6.75 11.51 -11.44
CA LYS A 488 7.90 11.37 -12.35
C LYS A 488 8.77 12.63 -12.42
N GLY A 489 8.35 13.73 -11.81
CA GLY A 489 9.03 15.03 -11.87
C GLY A 489 9.02 15.65 -13.28
N LYS A 490 8.01 15.32 -14.09
CA LYS A 490 7.86 15.71 -15.51
C LYS A 490 6.61 16.57 -15.77
N HIS A 491 5.95 17.06 -14.72
CA HIS A 491 4.79 17.95 -14.88
C HIS A 491 5.20 19.25 -15.58
N GLU A 492 4.38 19.73 -16.51
CA GLU A 492 4.69 20.88 -17.39
C GLU A 492 4.99 22.16 -16.59
N ASP A 493 4.16 22.44 -15.57
CA ASP A 493 4.35 23.57 -14.65
C ASP A 493 5.45 23.35 -13.59
N GLY A 494 6.18 22.24 -13.66
CA GLY A 494 7.23 21.90 -12.69
C GLY A 494 6.70 21.50 -11.32
N TYR A 495 5.42 21.15 -11.20
CA TYR A 495 4.80 20.64 -9.99
C TYR A 495 5.35 19.26 -9.62
N LYS A 496 5.55 19.07 -8.31
CA LYS A 496 6.18 17.88 -7.73
C LYS A 496 5.44 17.45 -6.48
N VAL A 497 5.66 16.21 -6.11
CA VAL A 497 5.29 15.68 -4.79
C VAL A 497 6.56 15.39 -3.96
N PRO A 498 6.43 15.18 -2.64
CA PRO A 498 7.56 14.84 -1.80
C PRO A 498 8.19 13.49 -2.19
N SER A 499 9.37 13.20 -1.64
CA SER A 499 10.13 12.02 -2.03
C SER A 499 9.38 10.70 -1.76
N LYS A 500 9.80 9.63 -2.44
CA LYS A 500 9.21 8.28 -2.31
C LYS A 500 9.16 7.72 -0.89
N GLN A 501 9.98 8.24 0.02
CA GLN A 501 10.01 7.84 1.41
C GLN A 501 8.84 8.40 2.23
N THR A 502 8.07 9.35 1.71
CA THR A 502 7.00 10.04 2.43
C THR A 502 5.64 9.37 2.23
N LEU A 503 4.78 9.45 3.25
CA LEU A 503 3.42 8.91 3.19
C LEU A 503 2.57 9.55 2.07
N THR A 504 2.76 10.85 1.79
CA THR A 504 2.11 11.53 0.66
C THR A 504 2.41 10.85 -0.68
N TYR A 505 3.69 10.56 -0.95
CA TYR A 505 4.06 9.85 -2.17
C TYR A 505 3.42 8.46 -2.21
N GLN A 506 3.49 7.73 -1.09
CA GLN A 506 3.00 6.34 -1.02
C GLN A 506 1.49 6.24 -1.23
N LEU A 507 0.71 7.17 -0.67
CA LEU A 507 -0.74 7.27 -0.92
C LEU A 507 -1.03 7.53 -2.40
N LEU A 508 -0.31 8.49 -2.98
CA LEU A 508 -0.54 8.88 -4.38
C LEU A 508 -0.14 7.76 -5.35
N ASP A 509 1.01 7.12 -5.16
CA ASP A 509 1.49 6.04 -6.02
C ASP A 509 0.54 4.82 -5.96
N SER A 510 0.04 4.47 -4.77
CA SER A 510 -0.97 3.42 -4.57
C SER A 510 -2.29 3.72 -5.31
N TRP A 511 -2.78 4.96 -5.25
CA TRP A 511 -3.95 5.39 -6.02
C TRP A 511 -3.70 5.40 -7.54
N LEU A 512 -2.49 5.72 -7.99
CA LEU A 512 -2.15 5.63 -9.42
C LEU A 512 -2.02 4.18 -9.90
N GLU A 513 -1.55 3.26 -9.06
CA GLU A 513 -1.47 1.83 -9.40
C GLU A 513 -2.84 1.25 -9.75
N THR A 514 -3.91 1.61 -9.03
CA THR A 514 -5.26 1.14 -9.37
C THR A 514 -5.69 1.56 -10.78
N HIS A 515 -5.26 2.74 -11.24
CA HIS A 515 -5.54 3.24 -12.58
C HIS A 515 -4.66 2.60 -13.66
N ARG A 516 -3.40 2.26 -13.33
CA ARG A 516 -2.51 1.53 -14.24
C ARG A 516 -3.05 0.12 -14.52
N ASP A 517 -3.55 -0.56 -13.50
CA ASP A 517 -4.14 -1.89 -13.63
C ASP A 517 -5.43 -1.88 -14.43
N GLU A 518 -6.32 -0.90 -14.21
CA GLU A 518 -7.52 -0.73 -15.03
C GLU A 518 -7.19 -0.46 -16.51
N ALA A 519 -6.22 0.43 -16.78
CA ALA A 519 -5.75 0.69 -18.13
C ALA A 519 -5.12 -0.56 -18.77
N TYR A 520 -4.37 -1.36 -18.00
CA TYR A 520 -3.80 -2.63 -18.45
C TYR A 520 -4.90 -3.64 -18.80
N VAL A 521 -5.90 -3.82 -17.93
CA VAL A 521 -7.05 -4.70 -18.17
C VAL A 521 -7.84 -4.22 -19.39
N LEU A 522 -8.04 -2.91 -19.55
CA LEU A 522 -8.74 -2.33 -20.68
C LEU A 522 -7.94 -2.55 -21.98
N LYS A 523 -6.63 -2.33 -21.98
CA LYS A 523 -5.75 -2.58 -23.14
C LYS A 523 -5.75 -4.06 -23.54
N HIS A 524 -5.77 -4.98 -22.57
CA HIS A 524 -5.87 -6.42 -22.83
C HIS A 524 -7.24 -6.83 -23.35
N ARG A 525 -8.32 -6.26 -22.81
CA ARG A 525 -9.69 -6.53 -23.30
C ARG A 525 -9.90 -5.96 -24.70
N ILE A 526 -9.43 -4.75 -24.98
CA ILE A 526 -9.47 -4.14 -26.33
C ILE A 526 -8.61 -4.97 -27.29
N GLY A 527 -7.40 -5.36 -26.91
CA GLY A 527 -6.54 -6.25 -27.70
C GLY A 527 -7.23 -7.57 -28.03
N ASN A 528 -7.85 -8.22 -27.04
CA ASN A 528 -8.57 -9.48 -27.25
C ASN A 528 -9.82 -9.31 -28.13
N ILE A 529 -10.59 -8.23 -27.95
CA ILE A 529 -11.76 -7.93 -28.79
C ILE A 529 -11.32 -7.60 -30.23
N ALA A 530 -10.26 -6.81 -30.40
CA ALA A 530 -9.68 -6.49 -31.70
C ALA A 530 -9.16 -7.74 -32.40
N VAL A 531 -8.45 -8.63 -31.69
CA VAL A 531 -7.98 -9.93 -32.22
C VAL A 531 -9.14 -10.82 -32.63
N ILE A 532 -10.21 -10.94 -31.82
CA ILE A 532 -11.37 -11.78 -32.12
C ILE A 532 -12.15 -11.23 -33.33
N HIS A 533 -12.37 -9.91 -33.40
CA HIS A 533 -13.05 -9.30 -34.54
C HIS A 533 -12.20 -9.33 -35.81
N CYS A 534 -10.89 -9.09 -35.71
CA CYS A 534 -9.96 -9.23 -36.82
C CYS A 534 -9.94 -10.68 -37.31
N ALA A 535 -9.82 -11.68 -36.43
CA ALA A 535 -9.90 -13.09 -36.81
C ALA A 535 -11.23 -13.44 -37.49
N PHE A 536 -12.36 -12.86 -37.05
CA PHE A 536 -13.66 -13.08 -37.68
C PHE A 536 -13.77 -12.45 -39.08
N VAL A 537 -13.17 -11.26 -39.27
CA VAL A 537 -13.10 -10.57 -40.56
C VAL A 537 -12.12 -11.28 -41.51
N PHE A 538 -10.94 -11.66 -41.04
CA PHE A 538 -9.91 -12.34 -41.81
C PHE A 538 -10.32 -13.76 -42.25
N ASN A 539 -11.03 -14.49 -41.40
CA ASN A 539 -11.55 -15.82 -41.75
C ASN A 539 -12.70 -15.74 -42.78
N ARG A 540 -13.36 -14.58 -42.91
CA ARG A 540 -14.34 -14.31 -43.97
C ARG A 540 -13.73 -13.79 -45.28
N LEU A 541 -12.52 -13.24 -45.22
CA LEU A 541 -11.81 -12.63 -46.36
C LEU A 541 -10.67 -13.52 -46.91
N GLU A 542 -10.47 -14.73 -46.37
CA GLU A 542 -9.42 -15.70 -46.77
C GLU A 542 -7.97 -15.14 -46.73
N ILE A 543 -7.70 -14.18 -45.83
CA ILE A 543 -6.37 -13.59 -45.67
C ILE A 543 -5.47 -14.51 -44.83
N SER A 544 -4.19 -14.62 -45.18
CA SER A 544 -3.25 -15.51 -44.48
C SER A 544 -3.02 -15.06 -43.02
N TRP A 545 -2.89 -16.03 -42.11
CA TRP A 545 -2.67 -15.77 -40.68
C TRP A 545 -1.40 -14.96 -40.38
N ALA A 546 -0.39 -15.02 -41.25
CA ALA A 546 0.85 -14.27 -41.10
C ALA A 546 0.63 -12.76 -41.34
N SER A 547 -0.09 -12.39 -42.39
CA SER A 547 -0.43 -10.99 -42.72
C SER A 547 -1.41 -10.39 -41.70
N ALA A 548 -2.34 -11.21 -41.19
CA ALA A 548 -3.29 -10.81 -40.15
C ALA A 548 -2.61 -10.51 -38.80
N ALA A 549 -1.55 -11.25 -38.46
CA ALA A 549 -0.82 -11.06 -37.21
C ALA A 549 0.00 -9.75 -37.19
N ASP A 550 0.64 -9.40 -38.32
CA ASP A 550 1.41 -8.15 -38.44
C ASP A 550 0.51 -6.91 -38.40
N MET A 551 -0.68 -6.94 -39.04
CA MET A 551 -1.65 -5.83 -38.95
C MET A 551 -2.19 -5.64 -37.54
N VAL A 552 -2.49 -6.72 -36.82
CA VAL A 552 -2.95 -6.63 -35.42
C VAL A 552 -1.86 -6.07 -34.51
N LEU A 553 -0.60 -6.44 -34.73
CA LEU A 553 0.54 -5.89 -33.99
C LEU A 553 0.75 -4.39 -34.24
N GLN A 554 0.52 -3.92 -35.47
CA GLN A 554 0.58 -2.48 -35.79
C GLN A 554 -0.59 -1.67 -35.24
N ILE A 555 -1.78 -2.25 -35.07
CA ILE A 555 -2.95 -1.59 -34.49
C ILE A 555 -2.88 -1.54 -32.94
N VAL A 556 -2.19 -2.50 -32.32
CA VAL A 556 -2.00 -2.58 -30.85
C VAL A 556 -0.85 -1.71 -30.35
N ALA A 557 0.16 -1.47 -31.20
CA ALA A 557 1.26 -0.53 -30.97
C ALA A 557 0.75 0.92 -31.02
#